data_AF-A0A1Q7XX31-F1
#
_entry.id   AF-A0A1Q7XX31-F1
#
_cell.length_a   1.000
_cell.length_b   1.000
_cell.length_c   1.000
_cell.angle_alpha   90.00
_cell.angle_beta   90.00
_cell.angle_gamma   90.00
#
_symmetry.space_group_name_H-M   'P 1'
#
loop_
_entity.id
_entity.type
_entity.pdbx_description
1 polymer ?
#
loop_
_entity_poly.entity_id
_entity_poly.type
_entity_poly.pdbx_seq_one_letter_code
_entity_poly.pdbx_strand_id
1 'polypeptide(L)'
;MTDKKHILKSASIISLVTIVSRILGYVREQRIALLLGTTAAADAYNLAYRIPNLFRRLVAEGSMTASFIPVFTTYMREKTKEEVWEFR
;
A
#
# COMPACT_ATOMS: atom_id res chain seq x y z
N MET A 1 -7.47 25.34 18.50
CA MET A 1 -8.03 24.14 19.18
C MET A 1 -8.71 23.17 18.21
N THR A 2 -9.05 23.61 16.99
CA THR A 2 -9.73 22.83 15.93
C THR A 2 -8.81 21.83 15.21
N ASP A 3 -7.55 22.18 14.95
CA ASP A 3 -6.61 21.31 14.22
C ASP A 3 -6.26 20.02 14.98
N LYS A 4 -6.11 20.12 16.30
CA LYS A 4 -5.84 18.96 17.16
C LYS A 4 -6.98 17.93 17.09
N LYS A 5 -8.24 18.40 17.06
CA LYS A 5 -9.42 17.51 16.92
C LYS A 5 -9.46 16.86 15.53
N HIS A 6 -9.09 17.59 14.48
CA HIS A 6 -9.10 17.07 13.11
C HIS A 6 -7.99 16.02 12.89
N ILE A 7 -6.78 16.29 13.37
CA ILE A 7 -5.65 15.34 13.32
C ILE A 7 -5.97 14.08 14.13
N LEU A 8 -6.51 14.24 15.35
CA LEU A 8 -6.88 13.11 16.19
C LEU A 8 -7.94 12.23 15.50
N LYS A 9 -8.97 12.85 14.91
CA LYS A 9 -10.02 12.13 14.17
C LYS A 9 -9.45 11.35 12.98
N SER A 10 -8.61 11.98 12.16
CA SER A 10 -7.98 11.32 11.01
C SER A 10 -7.05 10.19 11.43
N ALA A 11 -6.23 10.40 12.46
CA ALA A 11 -5.33 9.38 13.00
C ALA A 11 -6.12 8.18 13.57
N SER A 12 -7.22 8.43 14.27
CA SER A 12 -8.10 7.37 14.78
C SER A 12 -8.71 6.53 13.66
N ILE A 13 -9.16 7.16 12.57
CA ILE A 13 -9.72 6.45 11.42
C ILE A 13 -8.65 5.58 10.75
N ILE A 14 -7.46 6.13 10.48
CA ILE A 14 -6.36 5.38 9.86
C ILE A 14 -5.95 4.19 10.74
N SER A 15 -5.84 4.41 12.05
CA SER A 15 -5.51 3.34 13.01
C SER A 15 -6.57 2.23 13.01
N LEU A 16 -7.85 2.58 13.04
CA LEU A 16 -8.95 1.62 12.98
C LEU A 16 -8.89 0.78 11.71
N VAL A 17 -8.77 1.43 10.55
CA VAL A 17 -8.66 0.76 9.24
C VAL A 17 -7.42 -0.14 9.19
N THR A 18 -6.31 0.29 9.78
CA THR A 18 -5.07 -0.49 9.86
C THR A 18 -5.27 -1.76 10.70
N ILE A 19 -5.93 -1.65 11.86
CA ILE A 19 -6.20 -2.79 12.75
C ILE A 19 -7.11 -3.79 12.05
N VAL A 20 -8.20 -3.33 11.43
CA VAL A 20 -9.12 -4.18 10.68
C VAL A 20 -8.37 -4.92 9.56
N SER A 21 -7.52 -4.22 8.81
CA SER A 21 -6.72 -4.83 7.74
C SER A 21 -5.75 -5.88 8.28
N ARG A 22 -5.15 -5.66 9.45
CA ARG A 22 -4.27 -6.65 10.10
C ARG A 22 -5.02 -7.89 10.55
N ILE A 23 -6.22 -7.72 11.12
CA ILE A 23 -7.06 -8.85 11.52
C ILE A 23 -7.47 -9.67 10.31
N LEU A 24 -7.92 -9.03 9.23
CA LEU A 24 -8.26 -9.72 7.98
C LEU A 24 -7.06 -10.46 7.39
N GLY A 25 -5.88 -9.83 7.41
CA GLY A 25 -4.63 -10.48 7.02
C GLY A 25 -4.32 -11.70 7.88
N TYR A 26 -4.46 -11.60 9.19
CA TYR A 26 -4.25 -12.73 10.10
C TYR A 26 -5.21 -13.88 9.83
N VAL A 27 -6.50 -13.59 9.60
CA VAL A 27 -7.50 -14.60 9.24
C VAL A 27 -7.12 -15.30 7.94
N ARG A 28 -6.64 -14.56 6.93
CA ARG A 28 -6.14 -15.14 5.68
C ARG A 28 -5.00 -16.13 5.95
N GLU A 29 -3.99 -15.73 6.73
CA GLU A 29 -2.86 -16.60 7.07
C GLU A 29 -3.32 -17.85 7.84
N GLN A 30 -4.25 -17.70 8.79
CA GLN A 30 -4.82 -18.83 9.52
C GLN A 30 -5.55 -19.81 8.60
N ARG A 31 -6.31 -19.32 7.62
CA ARG A 31 -7.00 -20.18 6.64
C ARG A 31 -6.03 -20.91 5.74
N ILE A 32 -4.96 -20.26 5.28
CA ILE A 32 -3.88 -20.89 4.51
C ILE A 32 -3.22 -21.99 5.35
N ALA A 33 -2.88 -21.70 6.61
CA ALA A 33 -2.27 -22.68 7.50
C ALA A 33 -3.19 -23.88 7.78
N LEU A 34 -4.49 -23.66 7.96
CA LEU A 34 -5.47 -24.74 8.15
C LEU A 34 -5.67 -25.61 6.91
N LEU A 35 -5.66 -25.01 5.72
CA LEU A 35 -5.92 -25.72 4.46
C LEU A 35 -4.68 -26.41 3.89
N LEU A 36 -3.52 -25.78 4.00
CA LEU A 36 -2.27 -26.22 3.38
C LEU A 36 -1.26 -26.77 4.39
N GLY A 37 -1.38 -26.45 5.69
CA GLY A 37 -0.46 -26.92 6.72
C GLY A 37 1.01 -26.57 6.43
N THR A 38 1.93 -27.43 6.85
CA THR A 38 3.36 -27.36 6.52
C THR A 38 3.66 -28.25 5.31
N THR A 39 3.01 -27.99 4.19
CA THR A 39 3.23 -28.75 2.94
C THR A 39 4.01 -27.91 1.92
N ALA A 40 4.63 -28.58 0.95
CA ALA A 40 5.29 -27.91 -0.17
C ALA A 40 4.36 -26.94 -0.95
N ALA A 41 3.04 -27.17 -0.90
CA ALA A 41 2.05 -26.27 -1.49
C ALA A 41 1.93 -24.94 -0.72
N ALA A 42 2.05 -24.95 0.61
CA ALA A 42 2.09 -23.73 1.43
C ALA A 42 3.35 -22.90 1.12
N ASP A 43 4.50 -23.56 0.99
CA ASP A 43 5.77 -22.90 0.64
C ASP A 43 5.71 -22.27 -0.75
N ALA A 44 5.17 -22.99 -1.74
CA ALA A 44 4.99 -22.48 -3.10
C ALA A 44 4.02 -21.28 -3.15
N TYR A 45 2.89 -21.33 -2.42
CA TYR A 45 1.96 -20.21 -2.30
C TYR A 45 2.63 -18.97 -1.70
N ASN A 46 3.37 -19.15 -0.60
CA ASN A 46 4.08 -18.05 0.06
C ASN A 46 5.14 -17.43 -0.85
N LEU A 47 5.89 -18.25 -1.58
CA LEU A 47 6.88 -17.78 -2.53
C LEU A 47 6.23 -16.99 -3.68
N ALA A 48 5.15 -17.52 -4.25
CA ALA A 48 4.40 -16.88 -5.32
C ALA A 48 3.82 -15.52 -4.89
N TYR A 49 3.37 -15.38 -3.64
CA TYR A 49 2.92 -14.10 -3.11
C TYR A 49 4.07 -13.13 -2.82
N ARG A 50 5.24 -13.63 -2.41
CA ARG A 50 6.37 -12.81 -1.96
C ARG A 50 7.15 -12.20 -3.11
N ILE A 51 7.34 -12.91 -4.23
CA ILE A 51 8.12 -12.41 -5.38
C ILE A 51 7.54 -11.09 -5.95
N PRO A 52 6.24 -11.01 -6.29
CA PRO A 52 5.65 -9.77 -6.80
C PRO A 52 5.66 -8.66 -5.75
N ASN A 53 5.42 -9.00 -4.48
CA ASN A 53 5.48 -8.03 -3.40
C ASN A 53 6.89 -7.46 -3.21
N LEU A 54 7.92 -8.28 -3.32
CA LEU A 54 9.31 -7.80 -3.28
C LEU A 54 9.57 -6.82 -4.42
N PHE A 55 9.18 -7.18 -5.65
CA PHE A 55 9.31 -6.29 -6.80
C PHE A 55 8.58 -4.96 -6.59
N ARG A 56 7.32 -5.01 -6.13
CA ARG A 56 6.53 -3.82 -5.80
C ARG A 56 7.20 -2.95 -4.74
N ARG A 57 7.81 -3.55 -3.72
CA ARG A 57 8.53 -2.80 -2.67
C ARG A 57 9.79 -2.14 -3.20
N LEU A 58 10.56 -2.84 -4.04
CA LEU A 58 11.80 -2.31 -4.63
C LEU A 58 11.53 -1.17 -5.61
N VAL A 59 10.57 -1.34 -6.49
CA VAL A 59 10.30 -0.38 -7.57
C VAL A 59 9.32 0.68 -7.11
N ALA A 60 8.14 0.29 -6.64
CA ALA A 60 7.04 1.22 -6.39
C ALA A 60 7.11 1.91 -5.02
N GLU A 61 7.41 1.20 -3.92
CA GLU A 61 7.47 1.84 -2.59
C GLU A 61 8.74 2.68 -2.36
N GLY A 62 9.79 2.47 -3.16
CA GLY A 62 11.09 3.12 -3.00
C GLY A 62 11.38 4.21 -4.03
N SER A 63 12.40 3.99 -4.86
CA SER A 63 12.99 4.98 -5.77
C SER A 63 11.96 5.61 -6.71
N MET A 64 11.00 4.83 -7.23
CA MET A 64 10.04 5.36 -8.19
C MET A 64 9.09 6.36 -7.52
N THR A 65 8.55 6.08 -6.34
CA THR A 65 7.70 7.05 -5.62
C THR A 65 8.48 8.31 -5.19
N ALA A 66 9.70 8.15 -4.69
CA ALA A 66 10.55 9.26 -4.25
C ALA A 66 10.98 10.19 -5.41
N SER A 67 11.20 9.64 -6.61
CA SER A 67 11.54 10.42 -7.81
C SER A 67 10.31 10.93 -8.57
N PHE A 68 9.21 10.17 -8.57
CA PHE A 68 8.00 10.49 -9.31
C PHE A 68 7.15 11.58 -8.63
N ILE A 69 6.97 11.53 -7.30
CA ILE A 69 6.14 12.52 -6.59
C ILE A 69 6.64 13.95 -6.81
N PRO A 70 7.94 14.28 -6.65
CA PRO A 70 8.44 15.64 -6.85
C PRO A 70 8.28 16.12 -8.30
N VAL A 71 8.57 15.25 -9.27
CA VAL A 71 8.42 15.58 -10.70
C VAL A 71 6.95 15.82 -11.04
N PHE A 72 6.06 14.94 -10.59
CA PHE A 72 4.62 15.08 -10.80
C PHE A 72 4.04 16.34 -10.12
N THR A 73 4.45 16.63 -8.88
CA THR A 73 4.00 17.85 -8.18
C THR A 73 4.54 19.14 -8.80
N THR A 74 5.72 19.10 -9.42
CA THR A 74 6.28 20.23 -10.18
C THR A 74 5.48 20.45 -11.46
N TYR A 75 5.22 19.39 -12.23
CA TYR A 75 4.34 19.44 -13.40
C TYR A 75 2.94 19.99 -13.08
N MET A 76 2.32 19.53 -11.98
CA MET A 76 1.02 20.00 -11.50
C MET A 76 1.00 21.48 -11.08
N ARG A 77 2.15 22.05 -10.72
CA ARG A 77 2.29 23.46 -10.31
C ARG A 77 2.56 24.39 -11.49
N GLU A 78 3.28 23.91 -12.49
CA GLU A 78 3.74 24.72 -13.62
C GLU A 78 2.78 24.71 -14.83
N LYS A 79 1.90 23.70 -14.95
CA LYS A 79 0.92 23.60 -16.04
C LYS A 79 -0.53 23.75 -15.56
N THR A 80 -1.35 24.46 -16.32
CA THR A 80 -2.80 24.60 -16.10
C THR A 80 -3.46 23.21 -16.17
N LYS A 81 -4.52 22.99 -15.38
CA LYS A 81 -5.16 21.67 -15.17
C LYS A 81 -5.52 20.93 -16.46
N GLU A 82 -5.66 21.63 -17.59
CA GLU A 82 -5.96 21.06 -18.91
C GLU A 82 -4.83 20.21 -19.52
N GLU A 83 -3.54 20.49 -19.30
CA GLU A 83 -2.43 19.71 -19.92
C GLU A 83 -2.06 18.44 -19.13
N VAL A 84 -2.42 18.36 -17.84
CA VAL A 84 -2.14 17.19 -16.99
C VAL A 84 -2.93 15.96 -17.46
N TRP A 85 -4.09 16.17 -18.09
CA TRP A 85 -4.94 15.10 -18.63
C TRP A 85 -4.55 14.65 -20.04
N GLU A 86 -3.62 15.34 -20.71
CA GLU A 86 -3.08 14.93 -22.02
C GLU A 86 -1.92 13.93 -21.94
N PHE A 87 -1.43 13.62 -20.73
CA PHE A 87 -0.47 12.54 -20.50
C PHE A 87 -1.20 11.17 -20.57
N ARG A 88 -1.65 10.80 -21.77
CA ARG A 88 -1.98 9.42 -22.14
C ARG A 88 -0.70 8.66 -22.50
#